data_AF-A0A380FA08-F1
#
_entry.id   AF-A0A380FA08-F1
#
_cell.length_a   1.000
_cell.length_b   1.000
_cell.length_c   1.000
_cell.angle_alpha   90.00
_cell.angle_beta   90.00
_cell.angle_gamma   90.00
#
_symmetry.space_group_name_H-M   'P 1'
#
loop_
_entity.id
_entity.type
_entity.pdbx_description
1 polymer ?
#
loop_
_entity_poly.entity_id
_entity_poly.type
_entity_poly.pdbx_seq_one_letter_code
_entity_poly.pdbx_strand_id
1 'polypeptide(L)' 'MHCSNCGSLVSKNDRFCGECGNQLQTNSQSPESSNNNNERVEIFKQNVTQYSSNIFC' A
#
# COMPACT_ATOMS: atom_id res chain seq x y z
N MET A 1 -6.06 2.03 -24.29
CA MET A 1 -7.35 1.89 -23.58
C MET A 1 -7.67 3.20 -22.89
N HIS A 2 -8.86 3.36 -22.32
CA HIS A 2 -9.18 4.56 -21.53
C HIS A 2 -9.19 4.21 -20.05
N CYS A 3 -8.73 5.14 -19.22
CA CYS A 3 -8.82 5.01 -17.77
C CYS A 3 -10.29 5.06 -17.34
N SER A 4 -10.74 4.09 -16.54
CA SER A 4 -12.12 4.07 -16.03
C SER A 4 -12.44 5.21 -15.06
N ASN A 5 -11.43 5.86 -14.49
CA ASN A 5 -11.62 6.94 -13.53
C ASN A 5 -11.72 8.32 -14.19
N CYS A 6 -10.86 8.62 -15.17
CA CYS A 6 -10.79 9.95 -15.78
C CYS A 6 -11.03 9.98 -17.30
N GLY A 7 -11.14 8.81 -17.95
CA GLY A 7 -11.33 8.71 -19.40
C GLY A 7 -10.08 8.95 -20.25
N SER A 8 -8.94 9.31 -19.64
CA SER A 8 -7.70 9.56 -20.39
C SER A 8 -7.18 8.32 -21.10
N LEU A 9 -6.48 8.52 -22.22
CA LEU A 9 -5.87 7.46 -22.98
C LEU A 9 -4.65 6.90 -22.24
N VAL A 10 -4.67 5.60 -21.92
CA VAL A 10 -3.61 4.89 -21.19
C VAL A 10 -3.18 3.63 -21.95
N SER A 11 -1.93 3.20 -21.76
CA SER A 11 -1.36 2.02 -22.42
C SER A 11 -1.64 0.73 -21.65
N LYS A 12 -1.62 -0.41 -22.36
CA LYS A 12 -1.92 -1.72 -21.74
C LYS A 12 -0.89 -2.18 -20.70
N ASN A 13 0.30 -1.60 -20.77
CA ASN A 13 1.41 -1.91 -19.88
C ASN A 13 1.52 -0.92 -18.71
N ASP A 14 0.69 0.13 -18.69
CA ASP A 14 0.75 1.12 -17.63
C ASP A 14 0.14 0.54 -16.36
N ARG A 15 0.88 0.62 -15.24
CA ARG A 15 0.37 0.26 -13.90
C ARG A 15 -0.50 1.35 -13.29
N PHE A 16 -0.32 2.59 -13.72
CA PHE A 16 -1.02 3.76 -13.19
C PHE A 16 -1.37 4.73 -14.32
N CYS A 17 -2.46 5.47 -14.16
CA CYS A 17 -2.83 6.53 -15.07
C CYS A 17 -1.95 7.76 -14.82
N GLY A 18 -1.22 8.23 -15.83
CA GLY A 18 -0.39 9.44 -15.72
C GLY A 18 -1.19 10.73 -15.48
N GLU A 19 -2.48 10.73 -15.82
CA GLU A 19 -3.33 11.93 -15.73
C GLU A 19 -4.02 12.08 -14.37
N CYS A 20 -4.55 10.98 -13.82
CA CYS A 20 -5.28 11.01 -12.55
C CYS A 20 -4.63 10.21 -11.41
N GLY A 21 -3.54 9.48 -11.69
CA GLY A 21 -2.85 8.63 -10.70
C GLY A 21 -3.56 7.32 -10.37
N ASN A 22 -4.72 7.02 -10.95
CA ASN A 22 -5.48 5.81 -10.62
C ASN A 22 -4.72 4.54 -11.06
N GLN A 23 -4.71 3.51 -10.21
CA GLN A 23 -4.07 2.24 -10.53
C GLN A 23 -4.84 1.52 -11.64
N LEU A 24 -4.12 1.14 -12.69
CA LEU A 24 -4.64 0.39 -13.81
C LEU A 24 -4.36 -1.10 -13.53
N GLN A 25 -5.42 -1.91 -13.49
CA GLN A 25 -5.31 -3.33 -13.25
C GLN A 25 -4.67 -4.00 -14.48
N THR A 26 -3.35 -4.19 -14.45
CA THR A 26 -2.65 -5.04 -15.39
C THR A 26 -2.93 -6.49 -15.01
N ASN A 27 -3.49 -7.27 -15.94
CA ASN A 27 -3.81 -8.69 -15.75
C ASN A 27 -2.53 -9.54 -15.80
N SER A 28 -1.64 -9.33 -14.84
CA SER A 28 -0.64 -10.30 -14.40
C SER A 28 -1.01 -10.62 -12.97
N GLN A 29 -1.68 -11.75 -12.76
CA GLN A 29 -2.04 -12.20 -11.41
C GLN A 29 -0.77 -12.43 -10.58
N SER A 30 -0.51 -11.53 -9.64
CA SER A 30 -0.06 -11.91 -8.30
C SER A 30 -1.03 -11.22 -7.32
N PRO A 31 -1.89 -11.97 -6.62
CA PRO A 31 -2.84 -11.41 -5.66
C PRO A 31 -2.10 -11.02 -4.38
N GLU A 32 -1.38 -9.91 -4.36
CA GLU A 32 -0.89 -9.29 -3.12
C GLU A 32 -0.26 -7.92 -3.37
N SER A 33 -0.88 -6.88 -2.81
CA SER A 33 -0.16 -5.90 -1.97
C SER A 33 -1.16 -4.93 -1.32
N SER A 34 -2.12 -5.46 -0.56
CA SER A 34 -2.27 -4.91 0.79
C SER A 34 -1.04 -5.39 1.54
N ASN A 35 0.04 -4.61 1.53
CA ASN A 35 1.20 -4.91 2.32
C ASN A 35 0.76 -4.94 3.78
N ASN A 36 0.67 -6.14 4.33
CA ASN A 36 0.40 -6.41 5.72
C ASN A 36 1.74 -6.36 6.47
N ASN A 37 2.33 -5.17 6.60
CA ASN A 37 3.49 -4.96 7.48
C ASN A 37 3.11 -5.03 8.99
N ASN A 38 1.88 -5.44 9.35
CA ASN A 38 1.37 -5.31 10.71
C ASN A 38 2.00 -6.30 11.71
N GLU A 39 2.57 -7.43 11.28
CA GLU A 39 3.19 -8.38 12.21
C GLU A 39 4.40 -7.75 12.94
N ARG A 40 5.22 -6.97 12.22
CA ARG A 40 6.37 -6.26 12.81
C ARG A 40 5.97 -4.97 13.52
N VAL A 41 4.82 -4.40 13.18
CA VAL A 41 4.23 -3.23 13.87
C VAL A 41 3.67 -3.65 15.23
N GLU A 42 3.09 -4.85 15.35
CA GLU A 42 2.54 -5.37 16.61
C GLU A 42 3.64 -5.75 17.61
N ILE A 43 4.72 -6.38 17.15
CA ILE A 43 5.90 -6.69 17.99
C ILE A 43 6.58 -5.40 18.50
N PHE A 44 6.63 -4.34 17.68
CA PHE A 44 7.18 -3.06 18.10
C PHE A 44 6.31 -2.38 19.18
N LYS A 45 4.98 -2.45 19.07
CA LYS A 45 4.04 -1.90 20.07
C LYS A 45 4.23 -2.52 21.45
N GLN A 46 4.45 -3.84 21.52
CA GLN A 46 4.68 -4.54 22.80
C GLN A 46 6.00 -4.14 23.48
N ASN A 47 7.05 -3.85 22.70
CA ASN A 47 8.34 -3.41 23.24
C ASN A 47 8.33 -1.96 23.75
N VAL A 48 7.55 -1.08 23.12
CA VAL A 48 7.41 0.33 23.55
C VAL A 48 6.71 0.44 24.91
N THR A 49 5.71 -0.41 25.19
CA THR A 49 4.99 -0.40 26.47
C THR A 49 5.85 -0.87 27.65
N GLN A 50 6.84 -1.73 27.43
CA GLN A 50 7.75 -2.21 28.47
C GLN A 50 8.76 -1.14 28.93
N TYR A 51 9.15 -0.23 28.03
CA TYR A 51 10.10 0.86 28.35
C TYR A 51 9.44 2.03 29.08
N SER A 52 8.11 2.22 28.94
CA SER A 52 7.36 3.30 29.59
C SER A 52 7.23 3.13 31.10
N SER A 53 7.33 1.90 31.63
CA SER A 53 7.33 1.66 33.08
C SER A 53 8.68 1.93 33.75
N ASN A 54 9.77 2.03 32.97
CA ASN A 54 11.11 2.36 33.46
C ASN A 54 11.46 3.85 33.38
N ILE A 55 10.55 4.70 32.88
CA ILE A 55 10.76 6.16 32.79
C ILE A 55 10.11 6.93 33.95
N PHE A 56 9.32 6.23 34.78
CA PHE A 56 8.59 6.79 35.92
C PHE A 56 9.21 6.41 37.28
N CYS A 57 10.51 6.09 37.29
CA CYS A 57 11.33 6.00 38.51
C CYS A 57 12.09 7.31 38.75
#